data_AF-A0A4W3GK64-F1
#
_entry.id   AF-A0A4W3GK64-F1
#
_cell.length_a   1.000
_cell.length_b   1.000
_cell.length_c   1.000
_cell.angle_alpha   90.00
_cell.angle_beta   90.00
_cell.angle_gamma   90.00
#
_symmetry.space_group_name_H-M   'P 1'
#
loop_
_entity.id
_entity.type
_entity.pdbx_description
1 polymer ?
#
loop_
_entity_poly.entity_id
_entity_poly.type
_entity_poly.pdbx_seq_one_letter_code
_entity_poly.pdbx_strand_id
1 'polypeptide(L)' 'LVLESGNNGTRQINSLQALRKEKSRDAARSRRGKENFEFYELAKLLPLPAAITSQLDKASIIRLTISYLKMR' A
#
# COMPACT_ATOMS: atom_id res chain seq x y z
N LEU A 1 -13.72 -47.07 -22.37
CA LEU A 1 -13.53 -45.67 -22.79
C LEU A 1 -14.56 -44.83 -22.07
N VAL A 2 -14.17 -44.05 -21.06
CA VAL A 2 -14.82 -42.80 -20.54
C VAL A 2 -14.35 -42.65 -19.10
N LEU A 3 -13.21 -42.00 -18.91
CA LEU A 3 -12.82 -41.23 -17.73
C LEU A 3 -11.82 -40.20 -18.28
N GLU A 4 -12.02 -38.89 -18.03
CA GLU A 4 -11.06 -37.76 -18.15
C GLU A 4 -11.67 -36.39 -18.55
N SER A 5 -13.00 -36.18 -18.50
CA SER A 5 -13.57 -34.84 -18.80
C SER A 5 -13.74 -33.90 -17.58
N GLY A 6 -13.39 -34.31 -16.35
CA GLY A 6 -13.76 -33.59 -15.12
C GLY A 6 -12.74 -32.60 -14.52
N ASN A 7 -11.49 -32.55 -14.99
CA ASN A 7 -10.39 -31.89 -14.25
C ASN A 7 -9.98 -30.51 -14.80
N ASN A 8 -10.36 -30.18 -16.05
CA ASN A 8 -9.90 -28.96 -16.71
C ASN A 8 -10.70 -27.71 -16.30
N GLY A 9 -12.01 -27.83 -16.07
CA GLY A 9 -12.86 -26.70 -15.67
C GLY A 9 -12.52 -26.16 -14.27
N THR A 10 -12.26 -27.04 -13.30
CA THR A 10 -11.88 -26.66 -11.93
C THR A 10 -10.50 -26.01 -11.87
N ARG A 11 -9.52 -26.51 -12.63
CA ARG A 11 -8.19 -25.89 -12.75
C ARG A 11 -8.24 -24.48 -13.31
N GLN A 12 -9.07 -24.23 -14.32
CA GLN A 12 -9.24 -22.90 -14.91
C GLN A 12 -9.96 -21.92 -13.98
N ILE A 13 -10.94 -22.37 -13.21
CA ILE A 13 -11.58 -21.50 -12.21
C ILE A 13 -10.59 -21.13 -11.10
N ASN A 14 -9.76 -22.10 -10.65
CA ASN A 14 -8.73 -21.84 -9.65
C ASN A 14 -7.66 -20.87 -10.13
N SER A 15 -7.24 -20.96 -11.40
CA SER A 15 -6.27 -20.01 -12.00
C SER A 15 -6.85 -18.59 -12.09
N LEU A 16 -8.12 -18.46 -12.50
CA LEU A 16 -8.81 -17.16 -12.55
C LEU A 16 -9.02 -16.55 -11.15
N GLN A 17 -9.31 -17.38 -10.14
CA GLN A 17 -9.39 -16.92 -8.75
C GLN A 17 -8.02 -16.47 -8.22
N ALA A 18 -6.94 -17.19 -8.55
CA ALA A 18 -5.58 -16.82 -8.18
C ALA A 18 -5.22 -15.45 -8.79
N LEU A 19 -5.49 -15.25 -10.09
CA LEU A 19 -5.25 -13.98 -10.77
C LEU A 19 -6.05 -12.82 -10.17
N ARG A 20 -7.33 -13.05 -9.82
CA ARG A 20 -8.16 -12.04 -9.14
C ARG A 20 -7.59 -11.67 -7.77
N LYS A 21 -7.16 -12.66 -7.00
CA LYS A 21 -6.53 -12.45 -5.68
C LYS A 21 -5.22 -11.69 -5.83
N GLU A 22 -4.41 -12.02 -6.82
CA GLU A 22 -3.15 -11.32 -7.14
C GLU A 22 -3.41 -9.85 -7.50
N LYS A 23 -4.33 -9.57 -8.42
CA LYS A 23 -4.71 -8.20 -8.77
C LYS A 23 -5.19 -7.38 -7.57
N SER A 24 -5.98 -7.98 -6.68
CA SER A 24 -6.42 -7.33 -5.44
C SER A 24 -5.24 -7.02 -4.50
N ARG A 25 -4.30 -7.98 -4.38
CA ARG A 25 -3.06 -7.83 -3.62
C ARG A 25 -2.19 -6.69 -4.15
N ASP A 26 -2.03 -6.60 -5.46
CA ASP A 26 -1.24 -5.56 -6.11
C ASP A 26 -1.90 -4.20 -5.96
N ALA A 27 -3.22 -4.12 -6.10
CA ALA A 27 -3.96 -2.90 -5.82
C ALA A 27 -3.79 -2.44 -4.36
N ALA A 28 -3.85 -3.36 -3.39
CA ALA A 28 -3.63 -3.05 -1.98
C ALA A 28 -2.18 -2.61 -1.72
N ARG A 29 -1.19 -3.26 -2.35
CA ARG A 29 0.23 -2.87 -2.27
C ARG A 29 0.46 -1.48 -2.87
N SER A 30 -0.10 -1.20 -4.05
CA SER A 30 0.01 0.11 -4.70
C SER A 30 -0.58 1.21 -3.84
N ARG A 31 -1.77 1.01 -3.23
CA ARG A 31 -2.35 1.99 -2.29
C ARG A 31 -1.45 2.26 -1.09
N ARG A 32 -0.90 1.20 -0.46
CA ARG A 32 0.04 1.35 0.68
C ARG A 32 1.32 2.06 0.27
N GLY A 33 1.85 1.76 -0.92
CA GLY A 33 3.05 2.41 -1.46
C GLY A 33 2.82 3.89 -1.73
N LYS A 34 1.69 4.23 -2.35
CA LYS A 34 1.28 5.62 -2.59
C LYS A 34 1.12 6.37 -1.27
N GLU A 35 0.38 5.81 -0.31
CA GLU A 35 0.22 6.39 1.02
C GLU A 35 1.58 6.63 1.71
N ASN A 36 2.47 5.64 1.73
CA ASN A 36 3.82 5.80 2.29
C ASN A 36 4.60 6.94 1.63
N PHE A 37 4.49 7.07 0.31
CA PHE A 37 5.14 8.15 -0.44
C PHE A 37 4.58 9.52 -0.04
N GLU A 38 3.25 9.68 0.04
CA GLU A 38 2.63 10.94 0.47
C GLU A 38 3.08 11.34 1.91
N PHE A 39 3.17 10.39 2.83
CA PHE A 39 3.69 10.64 4.18
C PHE A 39 5.15 11.12 4.17
N TYR A 40 5.97 10.50 3.33
CA TYR A 40 7.37 10.87 3.19
C TYR A 40 7.53 12.28 2.61
N GLU A 41 6.77 12.62 1.56
CA GLU A 41 6.76 13.97 1.00
C GLU A 41 6.25 14.99 2.02
N LEU A 42 5.22 14.66 2.79
CA LEU A 42 4.72 15.54 3.85
C LEU A 42 5.79 15.80 4.93
N ALA A 43 6.53 14.77 5.34
CA ALA A 43 7.59 14.89 6.34
C ALA A 43 8.71 15.83 5.88
N LYS A 44 9.00 15.92 4.57
CA LYS A 44 10.00 16.85 4.01
C LYS A 44 9.60 18.31 4.12
N LEU A 45 8.31 18.61 4.25
CA LEU A 45 7.80 19.98 4.36
C LEU A 45 7.89 20.54 5.78
N LEU A 46 8.17 19.69 6.77
CA LEU A 46 8.36 20.13 8.15
C LEU A 46 9.69 20.91 8.27
N PRO A 47 9.74 21.99 9.08
CA PRO A 47 10.96 22.78 9.31
C PRO A 47 11.91 22.05 10.27
N LEU A 48 12.25 20.80 9.96
CA LEU A 48 13.11 19.93 10.76
C LEU A 48 14.20 19.31 9.86
N PRO A 49 15.40 19.03 10.39
CA PRO A 49 16.43 18.34 9.64
C PRO A 49 15.95 16.98 9.09
N ALA A 50 16.38 16.63 7.87
CA ALA A 50 16.02 15.37 7.20
C ALA A 50 16.38 14.11 8.02
N ALA A 51 17.45 14.18 8.81
CA ALA A 51 17.87 13.11 9.72
C ALA A 51 16.82 12.80 10.80
N ILE A 52 16.01 13.78 11.19
CA ILE A 52 14.92 13.63 12.17
C ILE A 52 13.65 13.19 11.45
N THR A 53 13.27 13.87 10.36
CA THR A 53 12.01 13.59 9.66
C THR A 53 11.95 12.20 9.04
N SER A 54 13.10 11.64 8.65
CA SER A 54 13.23 10.26 8.15
C SER A 54 12.98 9.17 9.20
N GLN A 55 13.05 9.51 10.49
CA GLN A 55 12.81 8.58 11.61
C GLN A 55 11.37 8.66 12.15
N LEU A 56 10.57 9.61 11.66
CA LEU A 56 9.21 9.81 12.14
C LEU A 56 8.29 8.70 11.64
N ASP A 57 7.46 8.20 12.56
CA ASP A 57 6.33 7.36 12.21
C ASP A 57 5.17 8.20 11.63
N LYS A 58 4.25 7.54 10.93
CA LYS A 58 3.12 8.21 10.25
C LYS A 58 2.29 9.08 11.18
N ALA A 59 2.05 8.64 12.42
CA ALA A 59 1.22 9.39 13.36
C ALA A 59 1.94 10.66 13.85
N SER A 60 3.24 10.58 14.09
CA SER A 60 4.04 11.75 14.45
C SER A 60 4.15 12.75 13.31
N ILE A 61 4.30 12.30 12.05
CA ILE A 61 4.26 13.18 10.87
C ILE A 61 2.97 14.02 10.86
N ILE A 62 1.80 13.39 11.05
CA ILE A 62 0.50 14.11 11.08
C ILE A 62 0.45 15.10 12.24
N ARG A 63 0.76 14.65 13.46
CA ARG A 63 0.68 15.51 14.66
C ARG A 63 1.59 16.73 14.52
N LEU A 64 2.82 16.55 14.08
CA LEU A 64 3.78 17.64 13.88
C LEU A 64 3.34 18.57 12.75
N THR A 65 2.80 18.04 11.65
CA THR A 65 2.26 18.84 10.54
C THR A 65 1.11 19.72 11.01
N ILE A 66 0.15 19.17 11.74
CA ILE A 66 -1.00 19.93 12.27
C ILE A 66 -0.51 21.03 13.22
N SER A 67 0.41 20.70 14.14
CA SER A 67 0.99 21.69 15.05
C SER A 67 1.73 22.80 14.30
N TYR A 68 2.51 22.44 13.28
CA TYR A 68 3.24 23.41 12.45
C TYR A 68 2.29 24.37 11.71
N LEU A 69 1.22 23.85 11.10
CA LEU A 69 0.21 24.66 10.43
C LEU A 69 -0.54 25.60 11.39
N LYS A 70 -0.76 25.18 12.64
CA LYS A 70 -1.42 26.02 13.68
C LYS A 70 -0.54 27.16 14.20
N MET A 71 0.77 27.03 14.12
CA MET A 71 1.72 28.06 14.60
C MET A 71 1.99 29.14 13.57
N ARG A 72 1.48 28.97 12.35
CA ARG A 72 1.62 29.91 11.23
C ARG A 72 0.33 30.69 11.05
#